data_AF-A0A7C7QRW6-F1
#
_entry.id   AF-A0A7C7QRW6-F1
#
_cell.length_a   1.000
_cell.length_b   1.000
_cell.length_c   1.000
_cell.angle_alpha   90.00
_cell.angle_beta   90.00
_cell.angle_gamma   90.00
#
_symmetry.space_group_name_H-M   'P 1'
#
loop_
_entity.id
_entity.type
_entity.pdbx_description
1 polymer ?
#
loop_
_entity_poly.entity_id
_entity_poly.type
_entity_poly.pdbx_seq_one_letter_code
_entity_poly.pdbx_strand_id
1 'polypeptide(L)'
;MKTQLYFPLLLLITLLVACLPQRPGPVEEPTATPESVSPQSIPTEAPTPSPSPTAIPLARAIAETVPGSFAAYEPYLVEVKPSAQPYAVDLDSVANPDVLLALSDEQRALLEQNGFVVVPGGAEQIYQIYQAAKERGQPIFVTTDALLHTYHILYDYTLRFAEIEH
;
A
#
# COMPACT_ATOMS: atom_id res chain seq x y z
N MET A 1 -57.40 20.14 23.34
CA MET A 1 -57.04 20.49 21.94
C MET A 1 -55.68 21.19 21.78
N LYS A 2 -55.05 21.74 22.84
CA LYS A 2 -53.73 22.38 22.72
C LYS A 2 -52.55 21.39 22.54
N THR A 3 -52.62 20.19 23.12
CA THR A 3 -51.56 19.17 23.05
C THR A 3 -51.35 18.52 21.67
N GLN A 4 -52.38 18.49 20.82
CA GLN A 4 -52.29 17.89 19.47
C GLN A 4 -51.56 18.78 18.45
N LEU A 5 -51.40 20.07 18.73
CA LEU A 5 -50.66 21.00 17.86
C LEU A 5 -49.16 21.09 18.24
N TYR A 6 -48.81 20.76 19.48
CA TYR A 6 -47.43 20.80 19.94
C TYR A 6 -46.60 19.62 19.46
N PHE A 7 -47.20 18.44 19.27
CA PHE A 7 -46.47 17.25 18.81
C PHE A 7 -45.85 17.42 17.41
N PRO A 8 -46.57 17.89 16.37
CA PRO A 8 -45.94 18.12 15.06
C PRO A 8 -44.94 19.29 15.09
N LEU A 9 -45.17 20.31 15.93
CA LEU A 9 -44.24 21.42 16.11
C LEU A 9 -42.91 20.96 16.74
N LEU A 10 -42.99 20.09 17.75
CA LEU A 10 -41.81 19.53 18.43
C LEU A 10 -41.02 18.60 17.50
N LEU A 11 -41.71 17.80 16.68
CA LEU A 11 -41.10 16.94 15.66
C LEU A 11 -40.37 17.77 14.57
N LEU A 12 -40.97 18.88 14.13
CA LEU A 12 -40.39 19.78 13.12
C LEU A 12 -39.13 20.49 13.67
N ILE A 13 -39.14 20.90 14.93
CA ILE A 13 -37.98 21.51 15.60
C ILE A 13 -36.83 20.50 15.74
N THR A 14 -37.12 19.24 16.08
CA THR A 14 -36.08 18.19 16.13
C THR A 14 -35.47 17.90 14.76
N LEU A 15 -36.27 17.97 13.68
CA LEU A 15 -35.78 17.76 12.31
C LEU A 15 -34.88 18.92 11.83
N LEU A 16 -35.18 20.15 12.25
CA LEU A 16 -34.39 21.34 11.89
C LEU A 16 -33.05 21.43 12.65
N VAL A 17 -32.98 20.94 13.89
CA VAL A 17 -31.74 20.91 14.68
C VAL A 17 -30.74 19.86 14.15
N ALA A 18 -31.22 18.78 13.53
CA ALA A 18 -30.37 17.74 12.93
C ALA A 18 -29.66 18.16 11.63
N CYS A 19 -30.04 19.31 11.05
CA CYS A 19 -29.44 19.85 9.82
C CYS A 19 -28.41 20.97 10.07
N LEU A 20 -28.02 21.26 11.32
CA LEU A 20 -26.92 22.19 11.54
C LEU A 20 -25.59 21.52 11.15
N PRO A 21 -24.78 22.14 10.25
CA PRO A 21 -23.43 21.66 10.00
C PRO A 21 -22.65 21.70 11.32
N GLN A 22 -22.12 20.55 11.72
CA GLN A 22 -21.22 20.46 12.86
C GLN A 22 -20.06 21.42 12.64
N ARG A 23 -19.89 22.36 13.58
CA ARG A 23 -18.74 23.25 13.62
C ARG A 23 -17.50 22.35 13.77
N PRO A 24 -16.53 22.38 12.83
CA PRO A 24 -15.29 21.63 13.02
C PRO A 24 -14.67 22.08 14.35
N GLY A 25 -14.34 21.11 15.20
CA GLY A 25 -13.64 21.36 16.44
C GLY A 25 -12.27 22.01 16.18
N PRO A 26 -11.63 22.57 17.21
CA PRO A 26 -10.25 23.06 17.08
C PRO A 26 -9.37 21.91 16.60
N VAL A 27 -8.72 22.10 15.45
CA VAL A 27 -7.65 21.22 14.99
C VAL A 27 -6.52 21.36 15.99
N GLU A 28 -6.23 20.30 16.74
CA GLU A 28 -4.96 20.21 17.46
C GLU A 28 -3.84 20.04 16.43
N GLU A 29 -2.97 21.03 16.41
CA GLU A 29 -1.75 21.11 15.63
C GLU A 29 -0.74 20.06 16.15
N PRO A 30 -0.29 19.09 15.33
CA PRO A 30 0.79 18.21 15.73
C PRO A 30 2.09 19.03 15.79
N THR A 31 2.49 19.38 17.00
CA THR A 31 3.81 19.93 17.29
C THR A 31 4.86 18.83 17.13
N ALA A 32 5.81 19.11 16.24
CA ALA A 32 7.16 18.53 16.12
C ALA A 32 7.29 17.03 15.71
N THR A 33 7.49 16.83 14.40
CA THR A 33 8.17 15.65 13.84
C THR A 33 9.69 15.78 14.10
N PRO A 34 10.38 14.72 14.56
CA PRO A 34 11.84 14.70 14.69
C PRO A 34 12.52 14.80 13.32
N GLU A 35 13.68 15.45 13.28
CA GLU A 35 14.50 15.69 12.10
C GLU A 35 14.71 14.42 11.27
N SER A 36 14.23 14.47 10.03
CA SER A 36 14.56 13.54 8.96
C SER A 36 15.92 13.92 8.39
N VAL A 37 16.94 13.10 8.66
CA VAL A 37 18.24 13.24 8.01
C VAL A 37 18.10 12.73 6.57
N SER A 38 18.14 13.68 5.63
CA SER A 38 18.10 13.46 4.19
C SER A 38 19.44 12.92 3.67
N PRO A 39 19.49 11.83 2.88
CA PRO A 39 20.67 11.52 2.08
C PRO A 39 20.77 12.48 0.89
N GLN A 40 21.92 13.14 0.77
CA GLN A 40 22.28 14.00 -0.35
C GLN A 40 22.31 13.23 -1.68
N SER A 41 21.63 13.79 -2.69
CA SER A 41 21.79 13.46 -4.10
C SER A 41 22.93 14.27 -4.73
N ILE A 42 23.73 13.62 -5.59
CA ILE A 42 24.61 14.28 -6.57
C ILE A 42 24.06 14.01 -7.99
N PRO A 43 24.19 14.95 -8.96
CA PRO A 43 23.45 14.94 -10.23
C PRO A 43 24.06 14.09 -11.36
N THR A 44 23.17 13.49 -12.15
CA THR A 44 23.01 13.57 -13.62
C THR A 44 24.18 14.03 -14.50
N GLU A 45 24.52 13.23 -15.53
CA GLU A 45 24.42 13.71 -16.93
C GLU A 45 24.32 12.54 -17.94
N ALA A 46 23.24 12.53 -18.71
CA ALA A 46 23.17 11.96 -20.06
C ALA A 46 23.22 13.16 -21.04
N PRO A 47 23.59 12.99 -22.32
CA PRO A 47 22.48 13.01 -23.28
C PRO A 47 22.71 12.17 -24.55
N THR A 48 21.59 11.67 -25.08
CA THR A 48 21.44 11.22 -26.48
C THR A 48 21.72 12.40 -27.46
N PRO A 49 21.98 12.16 -28.77
CA PRO A 49 20.83 12.08 -29.67
C PRO A 49 20.89 10.97 -30.74
N SER A 50 19.69 10.49 -31.05
CA SER A 50 19.30 9.39 -31.95
C SER A 50 19.63 9.65 -33.43
N PRO A 51 19.91 8.59 -34.21
CA PRO A 51 18.91 8.22 -35.21
C PRO A 51 18.66 6.71 -35.27
N SER A 52 17.44 6.30 -35.63
CA SER A 52 17.11 4.89 -35.93
C SER A 52 17.57 4.55 -37.36
N PRO A 53 18.46 3.54 -37.53
CA PRO A 53 18.22 2.63 -38.65
C PRO A 53 18.64 1.17 -38.39
N THR A 54 17.74 0.29 -38.82
CA THR A 54 18.00 -1.11 -39.23
C THR A 54 18.34 -2.08 -38.11
N ALA A 55 17.52 -3.15 -37.99
CA ALA A 55 17.74 -4.27 -37.10
C ALA A 55 19.19 -4.80 -37.20
N ILE A 56 20.04 -4.38 -36.25
CA ILE A 56 21.35 -4.96 -36.05
C ILE A 56 21.09 -6.37 -35.52
N PRO A 57 21.62 -7.44 -36.15
CA PRO A 57 21.53 -8.75 -35.54
C PRO A 57 22.13 -8.61 -34.14
N LEU A 58 21.43 -9.08 -33.11
CA LEU A 58 21.91 -9.11 -31.73
C LEU A 58 23.14 -10.02 -31.68
N ALA A 59 24.28 -9.51 -32.14
CA ALA A 59 25.54 -10.23 -32.28
C ALA A 59 26.37 -10.14 -31.00
N ARG A 60 25.89 -9.40 -29.98
CA ARG A 60 26.34 -9.59 -28.61
C ARG A 60 25.54 -10.72 -28.00
N ALA A 61 25.94 -11.94 -28.36
CA ALA A 61 25.83 -13.04 -27.42
C ALA A 61 26.44 -12.56 -26.09
N ILE A 62 25.68 -12.67 -25.02
CA ILE A 62 26.19 -12.57 -23.64
C ILE A 62 27.04 -13.84 -23.44
N ALA A 63 28.20 -13.89 -24.10
CA ALA A 63 28.98 -15.12 -24.28
C ALA A 63 30.06 -15.31 -23.22
N GLU A 64 30.18 -14.39 -22.26
CA GLU A 64 31.10 -14.56 -21.15
C GLU A 64 30.32 -14.54 -19.83
N THR A 65 30.16 -15.72 -19.25
CA THR A 65 29.99 -15.86 -17.81
C THR A 65 31.19 -15.21 -17.14
N VAL A 66 31.01 -13.99 -16.64
CA VAL A 66 31.98 -13.34 -15.77
C VAL A 66 32.09 -14.22 -14.51
N PRO A 67 33.27 -14.78 -14.20
CA PRO A 67 33.45 -15.53 -12.97
C PRO A 67 33.35 -14.56 -11.79
N GLY A 68 32.26 -14.65 -11.06
CA GLY A 68 31.99 -13.85 -9.86
C GLY A 68 30.64 -14.24 -9.30
N SER A 69 30.55 -14.41 -7.98
CA SER A 69 29.25 -14.45 -7.33
C SER A 69 28.62 -13.05 -7.38
N PHE A 70 27.30 -12.98 -7.45
CA PHE A 70 26.59 -11.76 -7.08
C PHE A 70 27.02 -11.34 -5.66
N ALA A 71 26.93 -10.05 -5.33
CA ALA A 71 27.37 -9.55 -4.01
C ALA A 71 26.82 -10.44 -2.88
N ALA A 72 27.69 -10.78 -1.92
CA ALA A 72 27.27 -11.58 -0.77
C ALA A 72 26.20 -10.82 0.01
N TYR A 73 25.06 -11.46 0.26
CA TYR A 73 24.03 -10.88 1.12
C TYR A 73 24.51 -10.94 2.56
N GLU A 74 24.83 -9.78 3.14
CA GLU A 74 25.09 -9.64 4.57
C GLU A 74 23.83 -9.02 5.22
N PRO A 75 23.06 -9.80 6.00
CA PRO A 75 21.86 -9.29 6.64
C PRO A 75 22.23 -8.21 7.67
N TYR A 76 21.58 -7.05 7.56
CA TYR A 76 21.68 -6.02 8.58
C TYR A 76 20.77 -6.39 9.76
N LEU A 77 21.36 -6.78 10.89
CA LEU A 77 20.61 -7.12 12.09
C LEU A 77 20.10 -5.83 12.73
N VAL A 78 18.77 -5.74 12.88
CA VAL A 78 18.12 -4.63 13.57
C VAL A 78 17.62 -5.13 14.92
N GLU A 79 18.07 -4.52 16.00
CA GLU A 79 17.48 -4.73 17.32
C GLU A 79 16.15 -3.97 17.40
N VAL A 80 15.04 -4.71 17.39
CA VAL A 80 13.70 -4.15 17.52
C VAL A 80 13.17 -4.47 18.91
N LYS A 81 12.84 -3.42 19.69
CA LYS A 81 12.04 -3.56 20.90
C LYS A 81 10.56 -3.39 20.52
N PRO A 82 9.74 -4.45 20.53
CA PRO A 82 8.33 -4.33 20.20
C PRO A 82 7.63 -3.38 21.18
N SER A 83 6.83 -2.46 20.67
CA SER A 83 5.96 -1.60 21.49
C SER A 83 4.63 -2.29 21.85
N ALA A 84 4.30 -3.38 21.15
CA ALA A 84 3.09 -4.16 21.36
C ALA A 84 3.30 -5.27 22.39
N GLN A 85 2.26 -5.54 23.18
CA GLN A 85 2.24 -6.71 24.05
C GLN A 85 2.15 -7.99 23.22
N PRO A 86 2.82 -9.09 23.62
CA PRO A 86 2.65 -10.39 22.99
C PRO A 86 1.19 -10.84 23.08
N TYR A 87 0.67 -11.42 21.99
CA TYR A 87 -0.65 -12.02 21.96
C TYR A 87 -0.59 -13.36 21.22
N ALA A 88 -1.47 -14.29 21.60
CA ALA A 88 -1.69 -15.52 20.85
C ALA A 88 -2.76 -15.28 19.78
N VAL A 89 -2.57 -15.87 18.61
CA VAL A 89 -3.58 -15.83 17.54
C VAL A 89 -4.60 -16.93 17.80
N ASP A 90 -5.87 -16.54 17.86
CA ASP A 90 -7.02 -17.43 17.98
C ASP A 90 -7.86 -17.33 16.70
N LEU A 91 -7.93 -18.43 15.93
CA LEU A 91 -8.66 -18.47 14.66
C LEU A 91 -10.18 -18.47 14.85
N ASP A 92 -10.69 -18.77 16.05
CA ASP A 92 -12.12 -18.68 16.35
C ASP A 92 -12.58 -17.23 16.56
N SER A 93 -11.64 -16.31 16.80
CA SER A 93 -11.88 -14.89 17.10
C SER A 93 -11.43 -13.93 15.99
N VAL A 94 -11.51 -14.35 14.72
CA VAL A 94 -11.11 -13.50 13.59
C VAL A 94 -12.27 -12.67 13.04
N ALA A 95 -11.97 -11.44 12.60
CA ALA A 95 -12.95 -10.55 11.97
C ALA A 95 -13.39 -11.03 10.57
N ASN A 96 -12.57 -11.82 9.89
CA ASN A 96 -12.76 -12.26 8.51
C ASN A 96 -12.65 -13.79 8.39
N PRO A 97 -13.62 -14.55 8.95
CA PRO A 97 -13.56 -16.01 8.97
C PRO A 97 -13.67 -16.64 7.58
N ASP A 98 -14.25 -15.93 6.61
CA ASP A 98 -14.33 -16.30 5.21
C ASP A 98 -12.95 -16.51 4.57
N VAL A 99 -11.94 -15.73 4.99
CA VAL A 99 -10.56 -15.86 4.50
C VAL A 99 -9.95 -17.20 4.92
N LEU A 100 -10.29 -17.68 6.12
CA LEU A 100 -9.80 -18.96 6.61
C LEU A 100 -10.31 -20.11 5.76
N LEU A 101 -11.50 -20.01 5.16
CA LEU A 101 -12.07 -21.07 4.32
C LEU A 101 -11.21 -21.38 3.08
N ALA A 102 -10.41 -20.41 2.63
CA ALA A 102 -9.50 -20.58 1.50
C ALA A 102 -8.16 -21.23 1.87
N LEU A 103 -7.87 -21.41 3.16
CA LEU A 103 -6.61 -21.97 3.65
C LEU A 103 -6.71 -23.48 3.86
N SER A 104 -5.63 -24.21 3.62
CA SER A 104 -5.50 -25.60 4.06
C SER A 104 -5.30 -25.69 5.57
N ASP A 105 -5.49 -26.87 6.15
CA ASP A 105 -5.30 -27.09 7.60
C ASP A 105 -3.85 -26.83 8.03
N GLU A 106 -2.88 -27.18 7.17
CA GLU A 106 -1.47 -26.86 7.39
C GLU A 106 -1.23 -25.34 7.40
N GLN A 107 -1.85 -24.60 6.49
CA GLN A 107 -1.74 -23.14 6.44
C GLN A 107 -2.39 -22.46 7.65
N ARG A 108 -3.50 -22.99 8.16
CA ARG A 108 -4.13 -22.53 9.41
C ARG A 108 -3.22 -22.76 10.61
N ALA A 109 -2.59 -23.93 10.71
CA ALA A 109 -1.64 -24.23 11.79
C ALA A 109 -0.43 -23.28 11.76
N LEU A 110 0.10 -22.98 10.57
CA LEU A 110 1.18 -21.99 10.41
C LEU A 110 0.74 -20.58 10.78
N LEU A 111 -0.51 -20.22 10.48
CA LEU A 111 -1.08 -18.93 10.84
C LEU A 111 -1.23 -18.78 12.37
N GLU A 112 -1.69 -19.81 13.08
CA GLU A 112 -1.76 -19.81 14.55
C GLU A 112 -0.37 -19.72 15.19
N GLN A 113 0.59 -20.46 14.64
CA GLN A 113 1.95 -20.50 15.18
C GLN A 113 2.72 -19.20 14.97
N ASN A 114 2.65 -18.62 13.77
CA ASN A 114 3.50 -17.51 13.36
C ASN A 114 2.78 -16.15 13.35
N GLY A 115 1.45 -16.16 13.41
CA GLY A 115 0.60 -14.99 13.21
C GLY A 115 0.48 -14.50 11.76
N PHE A 116 1.16 -15.17 10.82
CA PHE A 116 1.00 -14.94 9.39
C PHE A 116 1.29 -16.23 8.61
N VAL A 117 0.75 -16.31 7.40
CA VAL A 117 1.06 -17.35 6.43
C VAL A 117 1.15 -16.72 5.03
N VAL A 118 2.10 -17.18 4.22
CA VAL A 118 2.24 -16.74 2.83
C VAL A 118 1.65 -17.81 1.92
N VAL A 119 0.70 -17.42 1.09
CA VAL A 119 0.04 -18.30 0.12
C VAL A 119 0.23 -17.75 -1.29
N PRO A 120 0.30 -18.62 -2.32
CA PRO A 120 0.36 -18.16 -3.71
C PRO A 120 -0.81 -17.23 -4.06
N GLY A 121 -0.49 -16.05 -4.58
CA GLY A 121 -1.47 -15.10 -5.09
C GLY A 121 -1.74 -15.31 -6.59
N GLY A 122 -2.90 -14.84 -7.07
CA GLY A 122 -3.30 -14.92 -8.47
C GLY A 122 -3.63 -13.58 -9.12
N ALA A 123 -3.38 -12.46 -8.45
CA ALA A 123 -3.63 -11.13 -8.99
C ALA A 123 -2.52 -10.75 -9.98
N GLU A 124 -2.91 -10.35 -11.19
CA GLU A 124 -1.95 -9.87 -12.20
C GLU A 124 -1.50 -8.43 -11.94
N GLN A 125 -2.35 -7.65 -11.26
CA GLN A 125 -2.13 -6.24 -10.99
C GLN A 125 -2.46 -5.95 -9.52
N ILE A 126 -1.66 -5.09 -8.88
CA ILE A 126 -1.79 -4.79 -7.44
C ILE A 126 -3.19 -4.25 -7.09
N TYR A 127 -3.81 -3.46 -7.99
CA TYR A 127 -5.13 -2.89 -7.75
C TYR A 127 -6.24 -3.95 -7.66
N GLN A 128 -6.06 -5.12 -8.27
CA GLN A 128 -7.04 -6.21 -8.21
C GLN A 128 -7.19 -6.74 -6.78
N ILE A 129 -6.10 -6.74 -6.01
CA ILE A 129 -6.09 -7.14 -4.60
C ILE A 129 -6.97 -6.18 -3.79
N TYR A 130 -6.81 -4.88 -3.99
CA TYR A 130 -7.57 -3.85 -3.29
C TYR A 130 -9.05 -3.86 -3.66
N GLN A 131 -9.36 -4.06 -4.95
CA GLN A 131 -10.74 -4.15 -5.41
C GLN A 131 -11.44 -5.38 -4.83
N ALA A 132 -10.78 -6.56 -4.85
CA ALA A 132 -11.34 -7.77 -4.27
C ALA A 132 -11.57 -7.64 -2.75
N ALA A 133 -10.62 -7.03 -2.03
CA ALA A 133 -10.77 -6.76 -0.60
C ALA A 133 -11.97 -5.82 -0.33
N LYS A 134 -12.10 -4.75 -1.12
CA LYS A 134 -13.23 -3.81 -1.04
C LYS A 134 -14.57 -4.49 -1.28
N GLU A 135 -14.68 -5.31 -2.33
CA GLU A 135 -15.90 -6.04 -2.68
C GLU A 135 -16.34 -7.02 -1.59
N ARG A 136 -15.37 -7.61 -0.88
CA ARG A 136 -15.60 -8.53 0.24
C ARG A 136 -15.77 -7.84 1.59
N GLY A 137 -15.67 -6.51 1.65
CA GLY A 137 -15.68 -5.77 2.92
C GLY A 137 -14.49 -6.07 3.84
N GLN A 138 -13.38 -6.56 3.27
CA GLN A 138 -12.16 -6.88 4.01
C GLN A 138 -11.33 -5.60 4.25
N PRO A 139 -10.71 -5.43 5.42
CA PRO A 139 -9.83 -4.30 5.68
C PRO A 139 -8.69 -4.23 4.66
N ILE A 140 -8.47 -3.03 4.11
CA ILE A 140 -7.42 -2.79 3.11
C ILE A 140 -6.16 -2.33 3.81
N PHE A 141 -5.08 -3.09 3.66
CA PHE A 141 -3.75 -2.70 4.09
C PHE A 141 -2.91 -2.25 2.89
N VAL A 142 -2.54 -0.97 2.86
CA VAL A 142 -1.73 -0.39 1.78
C VAL A 142 -0.27 -0.41 2.20
N THR A 143 0.59 -1.04 1.39
CA THR A 143 2.03 -1.14 1.63
C THR A 143 2.80 -0.10 0.81
N THR A 144 4.10 0.04 1.09
CA THR A 144 5.01 0.90 0.31
C THR A 144 5.14 0.46 -1.15
N ASP A 145 4.79 -0.78 -1.49
CA ASP A 145 4.81 -1.30 -2.85
C ASP A 145 3.85 -0.54 -3.79
N ALA A 146 2.69 -0.09 -3.28
CA ALA A 146 1.77 0.74 -4.08
C ALA A 146 2.41 2.07 -4.51
N LEU A 147 3.19 2.69 -3.62
CA LEU A 147 3.94 3.90 -3.92
C LEU A 147 5.07 3.61 -4.89
N LEU A 148 5.83 2.54 -4.66
CA LEU A 148 6.93 2.11 -5.53
C LEU A 148 6.44 1.79 -6.95
N HIS A 149 5.31 1.09 -7.08
CA HIS A 149 4.68 0.80 -8.37
C HIS A 149 4.25 2.09 -9.10
N THR A 150 3.61 3.01 -8.38
CA THR A 150 3.22 4.32 -8.95
C THR A 150 4.44 5.13 -9.40
N TYR A 151 5.52 5.08 -8.63
CA TYR A 151 6.76 5.76 -8.98
C TYR A 151 7.37 5.22 -10.27
N HIS A 152 7.43 3.89 -10.45
CA HIS A 152 7.90 3.29 -11.69
C HIS A 152 7.08 3.72 -12.91
N ILE A 153 5.75 3.72 -12.78
CA ILE A 153 4.87 4.18 -13.85
C ILE A 153 5.15 5.64 -14.20
N LEU A 154 5.20 6.51 -13.18
CA LEU A 154 5.47 7.94 -13.38
C LEU A 154 6.82 8.16 -14.06
N TYR A 155 7.86 7.46 -13.60
CA TYR A 155 9.21 7.55 -14.15
C TYR A 155 9.22 7.18 -15.65
N ASP A 156 8.63 6.05 -16.01
CA ASP A 156 8.52 5.62 -17.41
C ASP A 156 7.79 6.64 -18.27
N TYR A 157 6.69 7.23 -17.77
CA TYR A 157 5.99 8.29 -18.50
C TYR A 157 6.85 9.54 -18.64
N THR A 158 7.54 9.97 -17.58
CA THR A 158 8.40 11.16 -17.64
C THR A 158 9.51 11.01 -18.67
N LEU A 159 10.15 9.84 -18.76
CA LEU A 159 11.15 9.58 -19.79
C LEU A 159 10.55 9.61 -21.20
N ARG A 160 9.40 8.97 -21.42
CA ARG A 160 8.70 8.99 -22.72
C ARG A 160 8.32 10.40 -23.16
N PHE A 161 7.83 11.23 -22.23
CA PHE A 161 7.49 12.61 -22.53
C PHE A 161 8.74 13.41 -22.92
N ALA A 162 9.83 13.27 -22.17
CA ALA A 162 11.10 13.93 -22.48
C ALA A 162 11.68 13.51 -23.85
N GLU A 163 11.52 12.23 -24.24
CA GLU A 163 11.93 11.72 -25.56
C GLU A 163 11.05 12.19 -26.72
N ILE A 164 9.80 12.59 -26.47
CA ILE A 164 8.90 13.11 -27.51
C ILE A 164 9.17 14.60 -27.78
N GLU A 165 9.55 15.36 -26.75
CA GLU A 165 9.83 16.79 -26.88
C GLU A 165 11.20 17.11 -27.52
N HIS A 166 12.02 16.09 -27.81
CA HIS A 166 13.35 16.21 -28.40
C HIS A 166 13.55 15.26 -29.59
#